data_AF-B8IM54-F1
#
_entry.id   AF-B8IM54-F1
#
_cell.length_a   1.000
_cell.length_b   1.000
_cell.length_c   1.000
_cell.angle_alpha   90.00
_cell.angle_beta   90.00
_cell.angle_gamma   90.00
#
_symmetry.space_group_name_H-M   'P 1'
#
loop_
_entity.id
_entity.type
_entity.pdbx_description
1 polymer ?
#
loop_
_entity_poly.entity_id
_entity_poly.type
_entity_poly.pdbx_seq_one_letter_code
_entity_poly.pdbx_strand_id
1 'polypeptide(L)'
;MLAPAGLLVAPGPTGLMPRSPGREPAWSRLPCQWVLDGGLRLFRGDAARVGRSTAALKLLLALAVTAGEDGSAVLSCTQLAALAGLSQSLIVAGKKRLCAYDLVRVAPEGQRTRFALTRFDPGARSARIPHDPAYRANPHAEIRGLRALSCRKTGNLDALKLYLLLCAWAGERDGEVRVPLGTAAELLNVTALRVGAALALLAAHDLASVSAPAGGEVWARPLPLP
;
A
#
# COMPACT_ATOMS: atom_id res chain seq x y z
N MET A 1 -74.20 -5.76 -10.77
CA MET A 1 -73.08 -4.90 -10.31
C MET A 1 -72.39 -5.62 -9.17
N LEU A 2 -71.27 -6.26 -9.45
CA LEU A 2 -70.45 -7.01 -8.48
C LEU A 2 -68.99 -6.71 -8.81
N ALA A 3 -68.29 -6.06 -7.88
CA ALA A 3 -66.85 -5.89 -7.93
C ALA A 3 -66.15 -7.23 -7.63
N PRO A 4 -64.91 -7.42 -8.11
CA PRO A 4 -63.99 -8.15 -7.26
C PRO A 4 -62.56 -7.57 -7.20
N ALA A 5 -62.00 -7.84 -6.02
CA ALA A 5 -60.61 -8.22 -5.76
C ALA A 5 -59.51 -7.18 -5.97
N GLY A 6 -59.17 -6.50 -4.87
CA GLY A 6 -57.85 -5.92 -4.67
C GLY A 6 -56.79 -7.01 -4.59
N LEU A 7 -55.72 -6.86 -5.38
CA LEU A 7 -54.49 -7.63 -5.26
C LEU A 7 -53.47 -6.82 -4.48
N LEU A 8 -53.07 -7.37 -3.34
CA LEU A 8 -51.97 -6.92 -2.49
C LEU A 8 -50.64 -7.09 -3.25
N VAL A 9 -49.95 -6.01 -3.59
CA VAL A 9 -48.60 -6.06 -4.18
C VAL A 9 -47.59 -6.19 -3.05
N ALA A 10 -46.90 -7.34 -2.98
CA ALA A 10 -45.79 -7.56 -2.06
C ALA A 10 -44.57 -6.70 -2.48
N PRO A 11 -43.80 -6.12 -1.54
CA PRO A 11 -42.56 -5.44 -1.87
C PRO A 11 -41.53 -6.45 -2.36
N GLY A 12 -41.08 -6.28 -3.60
CA GLY A 12 -40.03 -7.10 -4.20
C GLY A 12 -38.71 -6.98 -3.42
N PRO A 13 -37.88 -8.04 -3.38
CA PRO A 13 -36.60 -8.00 -2.70
C PRO A 13 -35.72 -6.92 -3.33
N THR A 14 -35.30 -5.99 -2.50
CA THR A 14 -34.30 -4.95 -2.79
C THR A 14 -33.13 -5.59 -3.53
N GLY A 15 -32.96 -5.19 -4.79
CA GLY A 15 -31.88 -5.67 -5.64
C GLY A 15 -30.54 -5.47 -4.95
N LEU A 16 -29.96 -6.57 -4.47
CA LEU A 16 -28.53 -6.70 -4.29
C LEU A 16 -27.90 -6.39 -5.65
N MET A 17 -27.35 -5.18 -5.77
CA MET A 17 -26.49 -4.81 -6.88
C MET A 17 -25.47 -5.94 -7.07
N PRO A 18 -25.36 -6.52 -8.27
CA PRO A 18 -24.33 -7.49 -8.53
C PRO A 18 -22.98 -6.80 -8.28
N ARG A 19 -22.21 -7.30 -7.31
CA ARG A 19 -20.78 -7.00 -7.21
C ARG A 19 -20.21 -7.25 -8.60
N SER A 20 -19.61 -6.23 -9.22
CA SER A 20 -18.94 -6.38 -10.50
C SER A 20 -18.05 -7.63 -10.44
N PRO A 21 -18.06 -8.51 -11.47
CA PRO A 21 -17.26 -9.72 -11.47
C PRO A 21 -15.82 -9.35 -11.11
N GLY A 22 -15.31 -9.99 -10.06
CA GLY A 22 -14.06 -9.62 -9.41
C GLY A 22 -12.94 -9.57 -10.43
N ARG A 23 -12.46 -8.36 -10.72
CA ARG A 23 -11.27 -8.17 -11.54
C ARG A 23 -10.10 -8.76 -10.76
N GLU A 24 -9.41 -9.75 -11.34
CA GLU A 24 -8.22 -10.31 -10.70
C GLU A 24 -7.21 -9.19 -10.41
N PRO A 25 -6.61 -9.15 -9.21
CA PRO A 25 -5.64 -8.13 -8.86
C PRO A 25 -4.43 -8.25 -9.78
N ALA A 26 -3.95 -7.09 -10.25
CA ALA A 26 -2.68 -7.02 -10.94
C ALA A 26 -1.54 -7.10 -9.92
N TRP A 27 -0.37 -7.55 -10.39
CA TRP A 27 0.82 -7.69 -9.57
C TRP A 27 1.91 -6.74 -10.05
N SER A 28 2.54 -6.06 -9.10
CA SER A 28 3.72 -5.25 -9.36
C SER A 28 4.89 -5.75 -8.53
N ARG A 29 6.10 -5.53 -9.00
CA ARG A 29 7.33 -5.90 -8.29
C ARG A 29 7.85 -4.68 -7.54
N LEU A 30 8.29 -4.90 -6.30
CA LEU A 30 9.06 -3.93 -5.54
C LEU A 30 10.35 -4.61 -5.04
N PRO A 31 11.55 -4.09 -5.35
CA PRO A 31 12.78 -4.57 -4.74
C PRO A 31 12.66 -4.48 -3.22
N CYS A 32 12.84 -5.60 -2.52
CA CYS A 32 12.49 -5.69 -1.10
C CYS A 32 13.64 -6.15 -0.21
N GLN A 33 14.82 -6.49 -0.76
CA GLN A 33 15.98 -6.87 0.04
C GLN A 33 16.35 -5.80 1.08
N TRP A 34 16.34 -4.52 0.69
CA TRP A 34 16.62 -3.39 1.60
C TRP A 34 15.64 -3.31 2.78
N VAL A 35 14.41 -3.81 2.65
CA VAL A 35 13.43 -3.87 3.74
C VAL A 35 13.90 -4.86 4.81
N LEU A 36 14.37 -6.02 4.36
CA LEU A 36 14.83 -7.12 5.20
C LEU A 36 16.20 -6.83 5.84
N ASP A 37 17.00 -6.00 5.18
CA ASP A 37 18.26 -5.46 5.72
C ASP A 37 18.02 -4.32 6.73
N GLY A 38 16.76 -4.04 7.10
CA GLY A 38 16.40 -3.03 8.09
C GLY A 38 16.35 -1.59 7.55
N GLY A 39 16.29 -1.38 6.23
CA GLY A 39 16.23 -0.05 5.64
C GLY A 39 14.95 0.74 6.00
N LEU A 40 13.89 0.10 6.46
CA LEU A 40 12.70 0.79 7.01
C LEU A 40 13.02 1.64 8.26
N ARG A 41 14.13 1.37 8.96
CA ARG A 41 14.64 2.19 10.07
C ARG A 41 15.01 3.62 9.66
N LEU A 42 15.28 3.85 8.37
CA LEU A 42 15.59 5.19 7.81
C LEU A 42 14.38 6.14 7.83
N PHE A 43 13.17 5.59 7.91
CA PHE A 43 11.92 6.36 7.95
C PHE A 43 11.50 6.63 9.39
N ARG A 44 12.06 7.68 10.00
CA ARG A 44 11.82 7.99 11.41
C ARG A 44 10.44 8.64 11.64
N GLY A 45 9.85 8.33 12.79
CA GLY A 45 8.51 8.76 13.21
C GLY A 45 8.48 9.87 14.26
N ASP A 46 9.59 10.57 14.49
CA ASP A 46 9.63 11.77 15.32
C ASP A 46 8.86 12.93 14.66
N ALA A 47 8.40 13.89 15.46
CA ALA A 47 7.50 14.97 15.02
C ALA A 47 8.01 15.75 13.81
N ALA A 48 9.33 15.98 13.72
CA ALA A 48 9.96 16.69 12.61
C ALA A 48 10.08 15.84 11.32
N ARG A 49 9.84 14.53 11.38
CA ARG A 49 10.11 13.58 10.29
C ARG A 49 8.91 12.76 9.85
N VAL A 50 7.91 12.56 10.70
CA VAL A 50 6.77 11.68 10.42
C VAL A 50 6.11 12.01 9.08
N GLY A 51 5.82 13.29 8.81
CA GLY A 51 5.17 13.72 7.57
C GLY A 51 5.91 13.31 6.30
N ARG A 52 7.21 13.61 6.25
CA ARG A 52 8.07 13.27 5.10
C ARG A 52 8.40 11.78 5.00
N SER A 53 8.47 11.07 6.12
CA SER A 53 8.61 9.60 6.15
C SER A 53 7.38 8.92 5.58
N THR A 54 6.19 9.28 6.06
CA THR A 54 4.92 8.71 5.59
C THR A 54 4.70 9.03 4.11
N ALA A 55 4.96 10.28 3.70
CA ALA A 55 4.86 10.68 2.30
C ALA A 55 5.80 9.87 1.39
N ALA A 56 7.06 9.64 1.83
CA ALA A 56 8.00 8.85 1.06
C ALA A 56 7.54 7.39 0.88
N LEU A 57 7.05 6.73 1.93
CA LEU A 57 6.57 5.34 1.82
C LEU A 57 5.30 5.22 0.98
N LYS A 58 4.37 6.19 1.10
CA LYS A 58 3.20 6.27 0.21
C LYS A 58 3.59 6.42 -1.25
N LEU A 59 4.53 7.34 -1.54
CA LEU A 59 5.04 7.52 -2.89
C LEU A 59 5.69 6.24 -3.41
N LEU A 60 6.49 5.55 -2.59
CA LEU A 60 7.13 4.30 -3.00
C LEU A 60 6.10 3.25 -3.42
N LEU A 61 5.04 3.07 -2.63
CA LEU A 61 3.94 2.15 -2.96
C LEU A 61 3.19 2.58 -4.23
N ALA A 62 2.87 3.87 -4.36
CA ALA A 62 2.21 4.40 -5.55
C ALA A 62 3.05 4.20 -6.83
N LEU A 63 4.37 4.41 -6.72
CA LEU A 63 5.32 4.15 -7.80
C LEU A 63 5.43 2.66 -8.12
N ALA A 64 5.48 1.79 -7.11
CA ALA A 64 5.57 0.36 -7.33
C ALA A 64 4.38 -0.18 -8.14
N VAL A 65 3.15 0.20 -7.76
CA VAL A 65 1.95 -0.29 -8.47
C VAL A 65 1.77 0.32 -9.86
N THR A 66 2.35 1.49 -10.11
CA THR A 66 2.30 2.15 -11.43
C THR A 66 3.48 1.83 -12.33
N ALA A 67 4.57 1.30 -11.79
CA ALA A 67 5.77 0.94 -12.54
C ALA A 67 5.47 -0.15 -13.58
N GLY A 68 6.04 0.03 -14.77
CA GLY A 68 6.06 -1.00 -15.80
C GLY A 68 6.99 -2.15 -15.47
N GLU A 69 7.19 -3.04 -16.44
CA GLU A 69 8.08 -4.19 -16.31
C GLU A 69 9.56 -3.80 -16.16
N ASP A 70 9.94 -2.59 -16.58
CA ASP A 70 11.28 -2.02 -16.42
C ASP A 70 11.49 -1.38 -15.03
N GLY A 71 10.49 -1.44 -14.15
CA GLY A 71 10.54 -0.80 -12.83
C GLY A 71 10.43 0.72 -12.88
N SER A 72 9.98 1.30 -14.01
CA SER A 72 9.83 2.74 -14.17
C SER A 72 8.38 3.17 -14.42
N ALA A 73 8.05 4.40 -14.01
CA ALA A 73 6.77 5.05 -14.24
C ALA A 73 6.97 6.50 -14.63
N VAL A 74 6.15 7.00 -15.55
CA VAL A 74 6.14 8.41 -15.97
C VAL A 74 4.88 9.08 -15.44
N LEU A 75 5.02 9.90 -14.41
CA LEU A 75 3.89 10.50 -13.69
C LEU A 75 4.05 12.02 -13.56
N SER A 76 2.92 12.71 -13.62
CA SER A 76 2.81 14.11 -13.21
C SER A 76 2.66 14.24 -11.70
N CYS A 77 2.93 15.44 -11.18
CA CYS A 77 2.68 15.72 -9.76
C CYS A 77 1.21 15.57 -9.37
N THR A 78 0.28 15.89 -10.28
CA THR A 78 -1.17 15.73 -10.08
C THR A 78 -1.56 14.25 -9.96
N GLN A 79 -1.01 13.38 -10.80
CA GLN A 79 -1.23 11.93 -10.71
C GLN A 79 -0.71 11.37 -9.38
N LEU A 80 0.49 11.78 -8.96
CA LEU A 80 1.04 11.37 -7.66
C LEU A 80 0.20 11.86 -6.48
N ALA A 81 -0.35 13.07 -6.57
CA ALA A 81 -1.24 13.62 -5.55
C ALA A 81 -2.53 12.81 -5.42
N ALA A 82 -3.14 12.43 -6.55
CA ALA A 82 -4.34 11.60 -6.59
C ALA A 82 -4.07 10.19 -6.04
N LEU A 83 -3.05 9.50 -6.55
CA LEU A 83 -2.72 8.12 -6.17
C LEU A 83 -2.41 7.99 -4.67
N ALA A 84 -1.52 8.85 -4.16
CA ALA A 84 -1.00 8.72 -2.79
C ALA A 84 -1.78 9.53 -1.73
N GLY A 85 -2.70 10.39 -2.16
CA GLY A 85 -3.41 11.34 -1.29
C GLY A 85 -2.45 12.33 -0.61
N LEU A 86 -1.55 12.93 -1.38
CA LEU A 86 -0.48 13.81 -0.88
C LEU A 86 -0.58 15.22 -1.47
N SER A 87 -0.19 16.23 -0.67
CA SER A 87 0.04 17.57 -1.18
C SER A 87 1.33 17.63 -2.00
N GLN A 88 1.44 18.62 -2.90
CA GLN A 88 2.66 18.87 -3.68
C GLN A 88 3.91 19.02 -2.80
N SER A 89 3.81 19.72 -1.67
CA SER A 89 4.92 19.89 -0.71
C SER A 89 5.38 18.55 -0.12
N LEU A 90 4.45 17.65 0.21
CA LEU A 90 4.78 16.31 0.69
C LEU A 90 5.35 15.42 -0.41
N ILE A 91 4.89 15.58 -1.66
CA ILE A 91 5.45 14.87 -2.81
C ILE A 91 6.93 15.24 -3.00
N VAL A 92 7.24 16.53 -2.99
CA VAL A 92 8.62 17.02 -3.11
C VAL A 92 9.50 16.50 -1.96
N ALA A 93 9.01 16.58 -0.72
CA ALA A 93 9.75 16.11 0.45
C ALA A 93 9.96 14.58 0.44
N GLY A 94 8.93 13.82 0.07
CA GLY A 94 8.99 12.37 -0.04
C GLY A 94 9.93 11.91 -1.15
N LYS A 95 9.84 12.53 -2.33
CA LYS A 95 10.74 12.31 -3.47
C LYS A 95 12.20 12.53 -3.09
N LYS A 96 12.51 13.68 -2.48
CA LYS A 96 13.88 14.00 -2.02
C LYS A 96 14.43 12.92 -1.09
N ARG A 97 13.59 12.37 -0.21
CA ARG A 97 13.96 11.31 0.72
C ARG A 97 14.18 9.96 0.03
N LEU A 98 13.30 9.57 -0.91
CA LEU A 98 13.49 8.34 -1.68
C LEU A 98 14.78 8.37 -2.52
N CYS A 99 15.11 9.52 -3.12
CA CYS A 99 16.37 9.69 -3.84
C CYS A 99 17.58 9.66 -2.89
N ALA A 100 17.49 10.33 -1.74
CA ALA A 100 18.57 10.33 -0.74
C ALA A 100 18.88 8.95 -0.16
N TYR A 101 17.89 8.05 -0.16
CA TYR A 101 18.04 6.66 0.30
C TYR A 101 18.34 5.67 -0.84
N ASP A 102 18.58 6.17 -2.07
CA ASP A 102 18.80 5.35 -3.26
C ASP A 102 17.72 4.26 -3.42
N LEU A 103 16.45 4.68 -3.30
CA LEU A 103 15.27 3.83 -3.55
C LEU A 103 14.59 4.18 -4.88
N VAL A 104 14.72 5.44 -5.32
CA VAL A 104 14.11 5.95 -6.56
C VAL A 104 15.07 6.92 -7.24
N ARG A 105 15.28 6.73 -8.55
CA ARG A 105 15.90 7.71 -9.45
C ARG A 105 14.83 8.51 -10.17
N VAL A 106 15.12 9.79 -10.41
CA VAL A 106 14.17 10.75 -10.97
C VAL A 106 14.83 11.43 -12.16
N ALA A 107 14.13 11.47 -13.29
CA ALA A 107 14.55 12.21 -14.47
C ALA A 107 13.38 13.06 -15.03
N PRO A 108 13.65 14.27 -15.53
CA PRO A 108 12.62 15.03 -16.23
C PRO A 108 12.22 14.33 -17.54
N GLU A 109 10.93 14.33 -17.85
CA GLU A 109 10.40 13.77 -19.10
C GLU A 109 9.30 14.69 -19.62
N GLY A 110 9.71 15.76 -20.32
CA GLY A 110 8.83 16.84 -20.74
C GLY A 110 8.14 17.52 -19.56
N GLN A 111 6.81 17.58 -19.58
CA GLN A 111 5.98 18.11 -18.49
C GLN A 111 5.74 17.10 -17.35
N ARG A 112 6.29 15.89 -17.47
CA ARG A 112 6.16 14.80 -16.49
C ARG A 112 7.52 14.47 -15.92
N THR A 113 7.52 13.53 -14.98
CA THR A 113 8.73 13.05 -14.33
C THR A 113 8.77 11.54 -14.46
N ARG A 114 9.90 11.03 -14.94
CA ARG A 114 10.20 9.60 -14.91
C ARG A 114 10.76 9.25 -13.54
N PHE A 115 10.18 8.22 -12.94
CA PHE A 115 10.62 7.62 -11.69
C PHE A 115 11.05 6.19 -12.00
N ALA A 116 12.24 5.80 -11.57
CA ALA A 116 12.73 4.43 -11.70
C ALA A 116 13.06 3.87 -10.32
N LEU A 117 12.49 2.71 -9.98
CA LEU A 117 12.87 1.97 -8.80
C LEU A 117 14.33 1.52 -8.93
N THR A 118 15.15 1.84 -7.94
CA THR A 118 16.53 1.37 -7.92
C THR A 118 16.58 -0.11 -7.57
N ARG A 119 17.63 -0.82 -8.00
CA ARG A 119 17.82 -2.25 -7.69
C ARG A 119 16.68 -3.13 -8.21
N PHE A 120 16.01 -2.65 -9.26
CA PHE A 120 15.01 -3.38 -9.99
C PHE A 120 15.70 -4.29 -11.01
N ASP A 121 16.23 -5.41 -10.50
CA ASP A 121 16.89 -6.44 -11.31
C ASP A 121 16.01 -7.71 -11.30
N PRO A 122 15.83 -8.39 -12.45
CA PRO A 122 15.06 -9.64 -12.51
C PRO A 122 15.50 -10.72 -11.52
N GLY A 123 16.80 -10.83 -11.22
CA GLY A 123 17.34 -11.80 -10.27
C GLY A 123 17.40 -11.32 -8.82
N ALA A 124 17.09 -10.05 -8.55
CA ALA A 124 17.06 -9.53 -7.19
C ALA A 124 15.77 -9.93 -6.45
N ARG A 125 15.86 -10.09 -5.13
CA ARG A 125 14.69 -10.39 -4.30
C ARG A 125 13.64 -9.28 -4.41
N SER A 126 12.47 -9.65 -4.91
CA SER A 126 11.34 -8.75 -5.10
C SER A 126 10.13 -9.19 -4.28
N ALA A 127 9.34 -8.20 -3.84
CA ALA A 127 8.03 -8.40 -3.27
C ALA A 127 6.97 -8.20 -4.34
N ARG A 128 5.94 -9.04 -4.34
CA ARG A 128 4.72 -8.84 -5.13
C ARG A 128 3.76 -7.94 -4.36
N ILE A 129 3.39 -6.82 -4.97
CA ILE A 129 2.38 -5.90 -4.44
C ILE A 129 1.11 -6.06 -5.28
N PRO A 130 0.04 -6.64 -4.70
CA PRO A 130 -1.25 -6.72 -5.36
C PRO A 130 -1.91 -5.34 -5.43
N HIS A 131 -2.56 -5.04 -6.55
CA HIS A 131 -3.17 -3.74 -6.77
C HIS A 131 -4.29 -3.79 -7.81
N ASP A 132 -5.13 -2.76 -7.84
CA ASP A 132 -6.11 -2.57 -8.91
C ASP A 132 -5.39 -2.13 -10.21
N PRO A 133 -5.51 -2.86 -11.33
CA PRO A 133 -4.96 -2.43 -12.62
C PRO A 133 -5.45 -1.04 -13.09
N ALA A 134 -6.59 -0.54 -12.57
CA ALA A 134 -7.09 0.80 -12.86
C ALA A 134 -6.11 1.91 -12.44
N TYR A 135 -5.19 1.67 -11.51
CA TYR A 135 -4.18 2.66 -11.10
C TYR A 135 -3.23 3.06 -12.23
N ARG A 136 -3.02 2.18 -13.21
CA ARG A 136 -2.20 2.48 -14.40
C ARG A 136 -3.02 3.15 -15.50
N ALA A 137 -4.29 2.78 -15.63
CA ALA A 137 -5.16 3.22 -16.70
C ALA A 137 -5.83 4.58 -16.45
N ASN A 138 -6.05 4.96 -15.18
CA ASN A 138 -6.77 6.17 -14.80
C ASN A 138 -5.83 7.18 -14.11
N PRO A 139 -5.53 8.34 -14.74
CA PRO A 139 -4.71 9.40 -14.15
C PRO A 139 -5.27 10.00 -12.85
N HIS A 140 -6.57 9.83 -12.58
CA HIS A 140 -7.26 10.30 -11.38
C HIS A 140 -7.53 9.19 -10.37
N ALA A 141 -6.95 8.01 -10.58
CA ALA A 141 -7.12 6.92 -9.65
C ALA A 141 -6.53 7.27 -8.27
N GLU A 142 -7.21 6.79 -7.24
CA GLU A 142 -6.80 7.00 -5.85
C GLU A 142 -6.58 5.64 -5.20
N ILE A 143 -5.47 5.51 -4.50
CA ILE A 143 -5.24 4.36 -3.64
C ILE A 143 -5.82 4.72 -2.27
N ARG A 144 -7.08 4.34 -2.05
CA ARG A 144 -7.87 4.67 -0.86
C ARG A 144 -7.15 4.23 0.42
N GLY A 145 -6.54 3.05 0.40
CA GLY A 145 -5.77 2.54 1.54
C GLY A 145 -4.60 3.46 1.92
N LEU A 146 -3.88 3.99 0.92
CA LEU A 146 -2.84 4.99 1.18
C LEU A 146 -3.47 6.29 1.68
N ARG A 147 -4.51 6.80 1.03
CA ARG A 147 -5.16 8.07 1.40
C ARG A 147 -5.65 8.06 2.86
N ALA A 148 -6.21 6.96 3.34
CA ALA A 148 -6.67 6.77 4.72
C ALA A 148 -5.54 6.93 5.75
N LEU A 149 -4.29 6.62 5.38
CA LEU A 149 -3.14 6.70 6.28
C LEU A 149 -2.60 8.14 6.37
N SER A 150 -2.94 8.86 7.45
CA SER A 150 -2.46 10.22 7.71
C SER A 150 -0.93 10.36 7.81
N CYS A 151 -0.38 11.41 7.19
CA CYS A 151 1.03 11.80 7.33
C CYS A 151 1.37 12.43 8.70
N ARG A 152 0.37 12.73 9.53
CA ARG A 152 0.58 13.40 10.83
C ARG A 152 0.67 12.41 12.00
N LYS A 153 0.35 11.13 11.78
CA LYS A 153 0.25 10.12 12.83
C LYS A 153 1.39 9.11 12.72
N THR A 154 2.15 8.94 13.79
CA THR A 154 3.27 7.99 13.81
C THR A 154 2.78 6.54 13.67
N GLY A 155 1.62 6.17 14.24
CA GLY A 155 1.04 4.84 14.06
C GLY A 155 0.77 4.50 12.59
N ASN A 156 0.40 5.49 11.77
CA ASN A 156 0.16 5.28 10.34
C ASN A 156 1.47 5.10 9.56
N LEU A 157 2.57 5.71 10.01
CA LEU A 157 3.90 5.42 9.48
C LEU A 157 4.31 3.98 9.81
N ASP A 158 4.09 3.53 11.05
CA ASP A 158 4.38 2.16 11.47
C ASP A 158 3.58 1.14 10.65
N ALA A 159 2.29 1.43 10.38
CA ALA A 159 1.45 0.62 9.50
C ALA A 159 2.02 0.50 8.08
N LEU A 160 2.42 1.61 7.44
CA LEU A 160 3.04 1.57 6.11
C LEU A 160 4.35 0.76 6.08
N LYS A 161 5.18 0.95 7.10
CA LYS A 161 6.40 0.16 7.26
C LYS A 161 6.09 -1.32 7.39
N LEU A 162 5.13 -1.68 8.23
CA LEU A 162 4.74 -3.06 8.43
C LEU A 162 4.14 -3.67 7.16
N TYR A 163 3.32 -2.94 6.41
CA TYR A 163 2.80 -3.41 5.11
C TYR A 163 3.93 -3.78 4.16
N LEU A 164 4.93 -2.91 3.99
CA LEU A 164 6.11 -3.19 3.17
C LEU A 164 6.90 -4.41 3.67
N LEU A 165 7.01 -4.58 5.00
CA LEU A 165 7.66 -5.74 5.59
C LEU A 165 6.90 -7.05 5.34
N LEU A 166 5.55 -7.03 5.44
CA LEU A 166 4.70 -8.17 5.11
C LEU A 166 4.88 -8.56 3.64
N CYS A 167 4.87 -7.59 2.72
CA CYS A 167 5.15 -7.82 1.30
C CYS A 167 6.57 -8.40 1.10
N ALA A 168 7.58 -7.92 1.83
CA ALA A 168 8.95 -8.42 1.72
C ALA A 168 9.12 -9.86 2.24
N TRP A 169 8.40 -10.23 3.30
CA TRP A 169 8.37 -11.60 3.81
C TRP A 169 7.61 -12.54 2.90
N ALA A 170 6.49 -12.10 2.33
CA ALA A 170 5.75 -12.88 1.34
C ALA A 170 6.60 -13.09 0.07
N GLY A 171 7.41 -12.09 -0.27
CA GLY A 171 8.28 -12.11 -1.43
C GLY A 171 7.46 -12.20 -2.70
N GLU A 172 7.77 -13.18 -3.57
CA GLU A 172 7.00 -13.42 -4.79
C GLU A 172 5.83 -14.40 -4.59
N ARG A 173 5.61 -14.88 -3.36
CA ARG A 173 4.48 -15.75 -3.03
C ARG A 173 3.28 -14.87 -2.65
N ASP A 174 2.10 -15.24 -3.12
CA ASP A 174 0.85 -14.73 -2.56
C ASP A 174 0.48 -15.63 -1.37
N GLY A 175 0.37 -15.07 -0.17
CA GLY A 175 0.01 -15.86 0.99
C GLY A 175 0.15 -15.14 2.32
N GLU A 176 -0.39 -15.80 3.35
CA GLU A 176 -0.15 -15.43 4.74
C GLU A 176 1.32 -15.66 5.11
N VAL A 177 1.85 -14.73 5.89
CA VAL A 177 3.19 -14.82 6.48
C VAL A 177 3.09 -14.80 7.99
N ARG A 178 3.94 -15.60 8.63
CA ARG A 178 4.11 -15.53 10.08
C ARG A 178 4.74 -14.18 10.45
N VAL A 179 4.20 -13.52 11.47
CA VAL A 179 4.66 -12.22 11.98
C VAL A 179 5.34 -12.41 13.34
N PRO A 180 6.63 -12.74 13.40
CA PRO A 180 7.38 -12.73 14.65
C PRO A 180 7.51 -11.27 15.15
N LEU A 181 6.69 -10.90 16.14
CA LEU A 181 6.57 -9.52 16.63
C LEU A 181 7.92 -8.92 17.08
N GLY A 182 8.82 -9.73 17.65
CA GLY A 182 10.17 -9.31 18.03
C GLY A 182 11.02 -8.90 16.83
N THR A 183 11.13 -9.77 15.83
CA THR A 183 11.86 -9.48 14.59
C THR A 183 11.25 -8.31 13.82
N ALA A 184 9.91 -8.22 13.78
CA ALA A 184 9.23 -7.07 13.20
C ALA A 184 9.62 -5.76 13.92
N ALA A 185 9.56 -5.76 15.25
CA ALA A 185 9.91 -4.62 16.08
C ALA A 185 11.36 -4.16 15.82
N GLU A 186 12.29 -5.10 15.73
CA GLU A 186 13.68 -4.83 15.39
C GLU A 186 13.82 -4.23 13.98
N LEU A 187 13.27 -4.86 12.94
CA LEU A 187 13.40 -4.38 11.55
C LEU A 187 12.77 -3.01 11.34
N LEU A 188 11.71 -2.69 12.08
CA LEU A 188 11.01 -1.41 11.98
C LEU A 188 11.55 -0.32 12.91
N ASN A 189 12.37 -0.71 13.91
CA ASN A 189 12.81 0.11 15.04
C ASN A 189 11.63 0.72 15.82
N VAL A 190 10.72 -0.14 16.26
CA VAL A 190 9.54 0.18 17.08
C VAL A 190 9.34 -0.89 18.15
N THR A 191 8.40 -0.71 19.09
CA THR A 191 8.09 -1.73 20.09
C THR A 191 7.15 -2.81 19.52
N ALA A 192 7.18 -4.02 20.09
CA ALA A 192 6.24 -5.08 19.71
C ALA A 192 4.76 -4.66 19.86
N LEU A 193 4.45 -3.85 20.89
CA LEU A 193 3.13 -3.23 21.06
C LEU A 193 2.72 -2.38 19.86
N ARG A 194 3.66 -1.59 19.30
CA ARG A 194 3.41 -0.77 18.11
C ARG A 194 3.29 -1.61 16.84
N VAL A 195 3.97 -2.75 16.76
CA VAL A 195 3.74 -3.72 15.67
C VAL A 195 2.31 -4.27 15.74
N GLY A 196 1.84 -4.67 16.92
CA GLY A 196 0.46 -5.12 17.12
C GLY A 196 -0.57 -4.04 16.74
N ALA A 197 -0.36 -2.80 17.18
CA ALA A 197 -1.21 -1.67 16.79
C ALA A 197 -1.17 -1.38 15.28
N ALA A 198 0.00 -1.53 14.64
CA ALA A 198 0.15 -1.38 13.20
C ALA A 198 -0.61 -2.48 12.43
N LEU A 199 -0.59 -3.74 12.89
CA LEU A 199 -1.40 -4.82 12.31
C LEU A 199 -2.89 -4.50 12.39
N ALA A 200 -3.38 -4.05 13.54
CA ALA A 200 -4.77 -3.67 13.72
C ALA A 200 -5.17 -2.51 12.79
N LEU A 201 -4.29 -1.52 12.60
CA LEU A 201 -4.51 -0.43 11.64
C LEU A 201 -4.54 -0.92 10.19
N LEU A 202 -3.69 -1.87 9.81
CA LEU A 202 -3.71 -2.45 8.46
C LEU A 202 -5.01 -3.23 8.21
N ALA A 203 -5.47 -4.01 9.19
CA ALA A 203 -6.75 -4.71 9.11
C ALA A 203 -7.94 -3.75 9.00
N ALA A 204 -7.95 -2.68 9.80
CA ALA A 204 -9.02 -1.68 9.78
C ALA A 204 -9.12 -0.86 8.47
N HIS A 205 -8.08 -0.91 7.62
CA HIS A 205 -8.03 -0.23 6.33
C HIS A 205 -7.98 -1.19 5.14
N ASP A 206 -8.30 -2.46 5.34
CA ASP A 206 -8.30 -3.51 4.32
C ASP A 206 -6.94 -3.64 3.60
N LEU A 207 -5.84 -3.34 4.30
CA LEU A 207 -4.47 -3.46 3.80
C LEU A 207 -3.81 -4.78 4.19
N ALA A 208 -4.31 -5.46 5.23
CA ALA A 208 -3.86 -6.79 5.57
C ALA A 208 -4.98 -7.59 6.24
N SER A 209 -5.09 -8.89 5.96
CA SER A 209 -5.87 -9.79 6.80
C SER A 209 -4.97 -10.34 7.90
N VAL A 210 -5.47 -10.40 9.14
CA VAL A 210 -4.73 -10.91 10.29
C VAL A 210 -5.45 -12.13 10.83
N SER A 211 -4.72 -13.21 11.04
CA SER A 211 -5.21 -14.47 11.60
C SER A 211 -4.30 -14.90 12.76
N ALA A 212 -4.90 -15.58 13.74
CA ALA A 212 -4.20 -16.13 14.89
C ALA A 212 -4.56 -17.61 15.00
N PRO A 213 -3.91 -18.49 14.21
CA PRO A 213 -4.15 -19.92 14.31
C PRO A 213 -3.85 -20.44 15.73
N ALA A 214 -4.44 -21.59 16.07
CA ALA A 214 -4.26 -22.24 17.36
C ALA A 214 -2.76 -22.41 17.66
N GLY A 215 -2.27 -21.74 18.71
CA GLY A 215 -0.83 -21.67 19.02
C GLY A 215 -0.33 -20.26 19.37
N GLY A 216 -1.16 -19.23 19.18
CA GLY A 216 -0.83 -17.85 19.60
C GLY A 216 0.16 -17.13 18.69
N GLU A 217 0.58 -17.76 17.59
CA GLU A 217 1.35 -17.10 16.53
C GLU A 217 0.44 -16.18 15.72
N VAL A 218 0.93 -14.98 15.42
CA VAL A 218 0.21 -14.03 14.57
C VAL A 218 0.63 -14.24 13.12
N TRP A 219 -0.35 -14.40 12.25
CA TRP A 219 -0.20 -14.52 10.81
C TRP A 219 -0.88 -13.34 10.14
N ALA A 220 -0.32 -12.85 9.04
CA ALA A 220 -0.91 -11.77 8.28
C ALA A 220 -0.67 -11.96 6.79
N ARG A 221 -1.66 -11.59 5.97
CA ARG A 221 -1.52 -11.54 4.51
C ARG A 221 -1.65 -10.09 4.06
N PRO A 222 -0.68 -9.53 3.31
CA PRO A 222 -0.85 -8.23 2.68
C PRO A 222 -1.97 -8.32 1.62
N LEU A 223 -2.94 -7.41 1.71
CA LEU A 223 -4.06 -7.34 0.77
C LEU A 223 -3.73 -6.39 -0.40
N PRO A 224 -4.46 -6.52 -1.53
CA PRO A 224 -4.36 -5.56 -2.62
C PRO A 224 -4.57 -4.15 -2.09
N LEU A 225 -3.75 -3.20 -2.54
CA LEU A 225 -3.99 -1.80 -2.25
C LEU A 225 -5.37 -1.41 -2.81
N PRO A 226 -6.34 -0.97 -1.97
CA PRO A 226 -7.71 -0.63 -2.39
C PRO A 226 -7.85 0.84 -2.77
#